data_AF-D7FQP3-F1
#
_entry.id   AF-D7FQP3-F1
#
_cell.length_a   1.000
_cell.length_b   1.000
_cell.length_c   1.000
_cell.angle_alpha   90.00
_cell.angle_beta   90.00
_cell.angle_gamma   90.00
#
_symmetry.space_group_name_H-M   'P 1'
#
loop_
_entity.id
_entity.type
_entity.pdbx_description
1 polymer ?
#
loop_
_entity_poly.entity_id
_entity_poly.type
_entity_poly.pdbx_seq_one_letter_code
_entity_poly.pdbx_strand_id
1 'polypeptide(L)'
;MLQEWLRDRCVPVVATLVTEDADIACRKNGLSFEQLVSAFARMDGLKVPFRSSSQQFSLDSFSCRFMRGSSMRPAPATEGDPSLSHIAVTITAEASAAAAKANGGDGAAGELLDSSLVEDQEWYKRYRAKLWGGLCHQEHEMLDCPAAVLVVVSSTEASGDPIACFDELSLPRYLPPPFQSRQYDPQSPTLVYVLLHDWCLGAARGVDPDRLLSQMRGTFTTGQCRLLCINSLPPESPNLYQKDIWPDAQRQGSNTGGVISGDGPEGGSTADTTEGGGGDVRGRCLSPEDLVATRDFVHGLATQVVVPSMERRILNLNATVSSVRKGVKNFMKSWLRKPRDSVEMHSADGGAAGGAKYRFDRIESQIRLLADSAFLMRDLDTAVAMYRMARDDFKSDRRENQRHRFAAASAW
;
A
#
# COMPACT_ATOMS: atom_id res chain seq x y z
N MET A 1 20.14 8.79 0.72
CA MET A 1 18.92 8.55 1.52
C MET A 1 17.72 8.14 0.67
N LEU A 2 17.69 8.47 -0.63
CA LEU A 2 16.63 8.03 -1.57
C LEU A 2 16.47 6.50 -1.67
N GLN A 3 17.57 5.73 -1.70
CA GLN A 3 17.49 4.27 -1.73
C GLN A 3 16.88 3.67 -0.46
N GLU A 4 17.09 4.31 0.69
CA GLU A 4 16.50 3.89 1.96
C GLU A 4 15.01 4.26 2.00
N TRP A 5 14.66 5.47 1.55
CA TRP A 5 13.27 5.88 1.42
C TRP A 5 12.48 5.00 0.43
N LEU A 6 13.06 4.65 -0.72
CA LEU A 6 12.45 3.70 -1.66
C LEU A 6 12.34 2.30 -1.05
N ARG A 7 13.31 1.90 -0.21
CA ARG A 7 13.24 0.64 0.52
C ARG A 7 12.09 0.60 1.52
N ASP A 8 11.72 1.75 2.08
CA ASP A 8 10.64 1.88 3.06
C ASP A 8 9.27 2.05 2.40
N ARG A 9 9.20 2.79 1.30
CA ARG A 9 7.94 3.06 0.60
C ARG A 9 7.55 1.91 -0.33
N CYS A 10 8.48 1.40 -1.13
CA CYS A 10 8.22 0.35 -2.11
C CYS A 10 8.37 -1.02 -1.46
N VAL A 11 7.35 -1.36 -0.68
CA VAL A 11 7.19 -2.64 0.02
C VAL A 11 5.75 -3.14 -0.16
N PRO A 12 5.50 -4.46 -0.06
CA PRO A 12 4.16 -5.01 -0.20
C PRO A 12 3.14 -4.35 0.72
N VAL A 13 1.95 -4.09 0.19
CA VAL A 13 0.82 -3.52 0.94
C VAL A 13 -0.06 -4.62 1.50
N VAL A 14 -0.49 -4.43 2.74
CA VAL A 14 -1.56 -5.19 3.39
C VAL A 14 -2.71 -4.23 3.63
N ALA A 15 -3.84 -4.45 2.97
CA ALA A 15 -5.03 -3.63 3.17
C ALA A 15 -5.80 -4.10 4.40
N THR A 16 -6.56 -3.21 5.03
CA THR A 16 -7.38 -3.53 6.21
C THR A 16 -8.84 -3.09 6.03
N LEU A 17 -9.75 -3.94 6.48
CA LEU A 17 -11.18 -3.68 6.65
C LEU A 17 -11.45 -3.87 8.13
N VAL A 18 -11.69 -2.78 8.86
CA VAL A 18 -11.73 -2.78 10.32
C VAL A 18 -13.08 -2.26 10.77
N THR A 19 -13.77 -2.99 11.65
CA THR A 19 -15.03 -2.57 12.26
C THR A 19 -14.83 -1.36 13.16
N GLU A 20 -15.91 -0.64 13.44
CA GLU A 20 -15.87 0.52 14.33
C GLU A 20 -15.44 0.15 15.75
N ASP A 21 -15.94 -0.96 16.30
CA ASP A 21 -15.58 -1.43 17.64
C ASP A 21 -14.12 -1.87 17.74
N ALA A 22 -13.55 -2.48 16.69
CA ALA A 22 -12.13 -2.80 16.64
C ALA A 22 -11.25 -1.53 16.59
N ASP A 23 -11.71 -0.51 15.87
CA ASP A 23 -11.06 0.81 15.84
C ASP A 23 -11.14 1.50 17.22
N ILE A 24 -12.28 1.42 17.90
CA ILE A 24 -12.47 1.97 19.26
C ILE A 24 -11.49 1.31 20.23
N ALA A 25 -11.31 -0.01 20.15
CA ALA A 25 -10.32 -0.73 20.96
C ALA A 25 -8.89 -0.23 20.69
N CYS A 26 -8.51 0.00 19.43
CA CYS A 26 -7.20 0.55 19.10
C CYS A 26 -7.03 2.00 19.56
N ARG A 27 -8.08 2.83 19.45
CA ARG A 27 -8.06 4.26 19.81
C ARG A 27 -7.81 4.52 21.30
N LYS A 28 -8.04 3.55 22.18
CA LYS A 28 -7.58 3.61 23.59
C LYS A 28 -6.07 3.88 23.70
N ASN A 29 -5.31 3.51 22.67
CA ASN A 29 -3.87 3.72 22.54
C ASN A 29 -3.48 4.91 21.66
N GLY A 30 -4.42 5.77 21.24
CA GLY A 30 -4.14 6.87 20.31
C GLY A 30 -3.74 6.41 18.91
N LEU A 31 -4.13 5.19 18.50
CA LEU A 31 -3.71 4.55 17.25
C LEU A 31 -4.92 3.96 16.51
N SER A 32 -4.93 4.02 15.18
CA SER A 32 -5.74 3.12 14.36
C SER A 32 -5.16 1.70 14.36
N PHE A 33 -5.91 0.70 13.90
CA PHE A 33 -5.39 -0.66 13.78
C PHE A 33 -4.14 -0.73 12.88
N GLU A 34 -4.14 -0.05 11.73
CA GLU A 34 -3.01 -0.02 10.79
C GLU A 34 -1.77 0.61 11.43
N GLN A 35 -1.97 1.68 12.20
CA GLN A 35 -0.90 2.32 12.94
C GLN A 35 -0.38 1.39 14.03
N LEU A 36 -1.24 0.73 14.80
CA LEU A 36 -0.83 -0.20 15.86
C LEU A 36 0.15 -1.27 15.34
N VAL A 37 -0.20 -1.94 14.24
CA VAL A 37 0.64 -3.00 13.66
C VAL A 37 1.86 -2.47 12.90
N SER A 38 1.86 -1.19 12.49
CA SER A 38 2.96 -0.59 11.73
C SER A 38 4.29 -0.52 12.49
N ALA A 39 4.27 -0.55 13.82
CA ALA A 39 5.49 -0.58 14.65
C ALA A 39 6.39 -1.79 14.36
N PHE A 40 5.82 -2.90 13.89
CA PHE A 40 6.53 -4.16 13.64
C PHE A 40 6.58 -4.51 12.15
N ALA A 41 6.27 -3.54 11.28
CA ALA A 41 6.15 -3.77 9.85
C ALA A 41 7.51 -3.94 9.14
N ARG A 42 8.61 -3.54 9.77
CA ARG A 42 9.99 -3.83 9.34
C ARG A 42 10.52 -5.00 10.16
N MET A 43 10.96 -6.04 9.48
CA MET A 43 11.48 -7.28 10.05
C MET A 43 12.91 -7.51 9.57
N ASP A 44 13.85 -7.49 10.51
CA ASP A 44 15.24 -7.85 10.26
C ASP A 44 15.49 -9.30 10.70
N GLY A 45 16.29 -10.03 9.92
CA GLY A 45 16.63 -11.43 10.20
C GLY A 45 15.53 -12.45 9.89
N LEU A 46 14.59 -12.15 8.99
CA LEU A 46 13.44 -13.00 8.69
C LEU A 46 13.84 -14.37 8.10
N LYS A 47 14.90 -14.40 7.26
CA LYS A 47 15.49 -15.60 6.63
C LYS A 47 14.47 -16.52 5.95
N VAL A 48 13.47 -15.95 5.31
CA VAL A 48 12.42 -16.72 4.62
C VAL A 48 12.86 -17.00 3.19
N PRO A 49 12.81 -18.26 2.72
CA PRO A 49 13.07 -18.56 1.32
C PRO A 49 12.00 -17.91 0.45
N PHE A 50 12.45 -17.24 -0.60
CA PHE A 50 11.60 -16.64 -1.62
C PHE A 50 11.96 -17.18 -3.00
N ARG A 51 10.94 -17.57 -3.75
CA ARG A 51 11.05 -18.06 -5.11
C ARG A 51 10.33 -17.13 -6.08
N SER A 52 11.13 -16.51 -6.94
CA SER A 52 10.64 -15.83 -8.15
C SER A 52 10.56 -16.79 -9.34
N SER A 53 10.15 -16.27 -10.49
CA SER A 53 10.18 -16.97 -11.78
C SER A 53 11.59 -17.25 -12.30
N SER A 54 12.56 -16.38 -11.98
CA SER A 54 13.93 -16.43 -12.49
C SER A 54 14.97 -16.87 -11.45
N GLN A 55 14.67 -16.65 -10.17
CA GLN A 55 15.64 -16.80 -9.07
C GLN A 55 15.00 -17.31 -7.78
N GLN A 56 15.83 -17.91 -6.92
CA GLN A 56 15.48 -18.30 -5.55
C GLN A 56 16.51 -17.70 -4.60
N PHE A 57 16.06 -17.00 -3.57
CA PHE A 57 16.92 -16.31 -2.60
C PHE A 57 16.26 -16.27 -1.21
N SER A 58 17.02 -15.91 -0.18
CA SER A 58 16.50 -15.71 1.17
C SER A 58 16.19 -14.23 1.39
N LEU A 59 15.03 -13.94 1.98
CA LEU A 59 14.68 -12.61 2.46
C LEU A 59 15.26 -12.42 3.87
N ASP A 60 16.44 -11.81 3.95
CA ASP A 60 17.09 -11.53 5.24
C ASP A 60 16.41 -10.37 5.98
N SER A 61 15.95 -9.36 5.26
CA SER A 61 15.12 -8.28 5.77
C SER A 61 13.86 -8.15 4.92
N PHE A 62 12.71 -7.98 5.56
CA PHE A 62 11.44 -7.81 4.86
C PHE A 62 10.63 -6.70 5.54
N SER A 63 9.92 -5.94 4.74
CA SER A 63 9.02 -4.90 5.23
C SER A 63 7.70 -5.00 4.51
N CYS A 64 6.62 -4.59 5.15
CA CYS A 64 5.33 -4.35 4.52
C CYS A 64 4.73 -3.04 5.02
N ARG A 65 3.63 -2.60 4.42
CA ARG A 65 2.87 -1.44 4.89
C ARG A 65 1.42 -1.82 5.08
N PHE A 66 0.82 -1.30 6.13
CA PHE A 66 -0.61 -1.46 6.40
C PHE A 66 -1.35 -0.20 5.95
N MET A 67 -2.48 -0.40 5.28
CA MET A 67 -3.26 0.70 4.74
C MET A 67 -4.74 0.40 4.84
N ARG A 68 -5.52 1.40 5.21
CA ARG A 68 -6.97 1.23 5.28
C ARG A 68 -7.56 1.07 3.89
N GLY A 69 -8.36 0.03 3.68
CA GLY A 69 -8.93 -0.27 2.37
C GLY A 69 -9.74 0.90 1.80
N SER A 70 -10.45 1.63 2.64
CA SER A 70 -11.22 2.82 2.24
C SER A 70 -10.36 3.97 1.71
N SER A 71 -9.09 4.07 2.14
CA SER A 71 -8.14 5.12 1.74
C SER A 71 -7.44 4.86 0.40
N MET A 72 -7.59 3.65 -0.17
CA MET A 72 -7.00 3.25 -1.45
C MET A 72 -7.76 3.88 -2.63
N ARG A 73 -7.73 5.20 -2.73
CA ARG A 73 -8.40 5.97 -3.77
C ARG A 73 -7.41 7.00 -4.33
N PRO A 74 -7.49 7.32 -5.63
CA PRO A 74 -6.79 8.47 -6.17
C PRO A 74 -7.08 9.70 -5.30
N ALA A 75 -6.07 10.53 -5.07
CA ALA A 75 -6.33 11.88 -4.58
C ALA A 75 -7.35 12.54 -5.52
N PRO A 76 -8.37 13.24 -5.00
CA PRO A 76 -9.39 13.86 -5.84
C PRO A 76 -8.69 14.77 -6.85
N ALA A 77 -8.85 14.48 -8.13
CA ALA A 77 -8.42 15.36 -9.19
C ALA A 77 -9.35 16.57 -9.15
N THR A 78 -8.95 17.64 -8.47
CA THR A 78 -9.55 18.93 -8.72
C THR A 78 -9.28 19.26 -10.18
N GLU A 79 -10.32 19.33 -11.01
CA GLU A 79 -10.20 19.74 -12.41
C GLU A 79 -9.47 21.10 -12.44
N GLY A 80 -8.25 21.08 -12.98
CA GLY A 80 -7.34 22.21 -12.90
C GLY A 80 -6.68 22.36 -11.55
N ASP A 81 -6.04 21.32 -11.01
CA ASP A 81 -5.22 21.45 -9.80
C ASP A 81 -4.02 22.37 -10.09
N PRO A 82 -4.04 23.66 -9.68
CA PRO A 82 -2.84 24.46 -9.70
C PRO A 82 -1.79 23.79 -8.83
N SER A 83 -2.11 22.86 -7.92
CA SER A 83 -1.13 22.25 -7.03
C SER A 83 0.02 21.59 -7.78
N LEU A 84 -0.10 20.76 -8.84
CA LEU A 84 1.12 20.18 -9.46
C LEU A 84 1.98 21.18 -10.23
N SER A 85 1.37 22.14 -10.92
CA SER A 85 2.07 23.21 -11.65
C SER A 85 2.60 24.30 -10.71
N HIS A 86 1.84 24.70 -9.70
CA HIS A 86 2.23 25.53 -8.57
C HIS A 86 3.24 24.81 -7.67
N ILE A 87 3.18 23.49 -7.49
CA ILE A 87 4.20 22.67 -6.82
C ILE A 87 5.47 22.78 -7.63
N ALA A 88 5.42 22.55 -8.94
CA ALA A 88 6.59 22.74 -9.79
C ALA A 88 7.14 24.17 -9.70
N VAL A 89 6.29 25.21 -9.71
CA VAL A 89 6.69 26.64 -9.61
C VAL A 89 7.23 27.00 -8.23
N THR A 90 6.51 26.70 -7.15
CA THR A 90 6.92 26.93 -5.74
C THR A 90 8.20 26.19 -5.43
N ILE A 91 8.35 24.95 -5.89
CA ILE A 91 9.56 24.17 -5.65
C ILE A 91 10.71 24.67 -6.51
N THR A 92 10.46 25.09 -7.75
CA THR A 92 11.50 25.74 -8.56
C THR A 92 11.96 27.03 -7.88
N ALA A 93 11.05 27.79 -7.25
CA ALA A 93 11.39 28.99 -6.48
C ALA A 93 12.16 28.66 -5.18
N GLU A 94 11.73 27.66 -4.41
CA GLU A 94 12.39 27.21 -3.18
C GLU A 94 13.77 26.60 -3.45
N ALA A 95 13.91 25.77 -4.49
CA ALA A 95 15.19 25.22 -4.94
C ALA A 95 16.13 26.33 -5.44
N SER A 96 15.60 27.33 -6.14
CA SER A 96 16.37 28.50 -6.57
C SER A 96 16.83 29.37 -5.38
N ALA A 97 15.98 29.55 -4.37
CA ALA A 97 16.33 30.26 -3.14
C ALA A 97 17.39 29.49 -2.31
N ALA A 98 17.30 28.16 -2.25
CA ALA A 98 18.31 27.31 -1.63
C ALA A 98 19.65 27.39 -2.36
N ALA A 99 19.65 27.36 -3.70
CA ALA A 99 20.84 27.52 -4.52
C ALA A 99 21.46 28.93 -4.37
N ALA A 100 20.64 29.98 -4.25
CA ALA A 100 21.11 31.34 -4.02
C ALA A 100 21.79 31.51 -2.65
N LYS A 101 21.29 30.83 -1.61
CA LYS A 101 21.94 30.81 -0.28
C LYS A 101 23.27 30.05 -0.29
N ALA A 102 23.40 29.00 -1.10
CA ALA A 102 24.64 28.24 -1.24
C ALA A 102 25.76 29.04 -1.98
N ASN A 103 25.39 29.88 -2.95
CA ASN A 103 26.31 30.72 -3.70
C ASN A 103 26.75 32.02 -2.98
N GLY A 104 26.28 32.27 -1.75
CA GLY A 104 26.70 33.41 -0.94
C GLY A 104 28.04 33.23 -0.21
N GLY A 105 28.67 32.05 -0.34
CA GLY A 105 30.04 31.79 0.10
C GLY A 105 31.02 31.96 -1.04
N ASP A 106 32.01 32.83 -0.84
CA ASP A 106 33.03 33.17 -1.82
C ASP A 106 33.85 31.93 -2.22
N GLY A 107 33.74 31.50 -3.49
CA GLY A 107 34.67 30.59 -4.15
C GLY A 107 34.33 29.09 -4.14
N ALA A 108 33.53 28.63 -5.12
CA ALA A 108 33.69 27.41 -5.94
C ALA A 108 32.34 27.00 -6.58
N ALA A 109 31.85 27.80 -7.53
CA ALA A 109 30.71 27.43 -8.37
C ALA A 109 31.12 26.31 -9.34
N GLY A 110 30.97 25.05 -8.93
CA GLY A 110 31.32 23.92 -9.78
C GLY A 110 31.25 22.52 -9.18
N GLU A 111 30.98 22.36 -7.89
CA GLU A 111 30.64 21.04 -7.37
C GLU A 111 29.13 20.82 -7.48
N LEU A 112 28.75 19.78 -8.23
CA LEU A 112 27.42 19.19 -8.23
C LEU A 112 26.85 19.26 -6.81
N LEU A 113 25.72 19.96 -6.63
CA LEU A 113 24.91 19.87 -5.41
C LEU A 113 24.91 18.40 -4.98
N ASP A 114 25.60 18.11 -3.88
CA ASP A 114 25.63 16.75 -3.36
C ASP A 114 24.17 16.34 -3.18
N SER A 115 23.77 15.30 -3.89
CA SER A 115 22.38 14.83 -3.90
C SER A 115 21.93 14.49 -2.46
N SER A 116 22.87 14.19 -1.57
CA SER A 116 22.61 14.00 -0.15
C SER A 116 22.09 15.28 0.55
N LEU A 117 22.65 16.45 0.24
CA LEU A 117 22.30 17.73 0.85
C LEU A 117 20.93 18.24 0.40
N VAL A 118 20.52 17.92 -0.83
CA VAL A 118 19.20 18.24 -1.38
C VAL A 118 18.13 17.30 -0.83
N GLU A 119 18.45 16.01 -0.66
CA GLU A 119 17.53 15.00 -0.13
C GLU A 119 17.06 15.29 1.32
N ASP A 120 17.89 15.97 2.11
CA ASP A 120 17.59 16.31 3.49
C ASP A 120 16.79 17.60 3.68
N GLN A 121 16.64 18.40 2.63
CA GLN A 121 15.89 19.63 2.70
C GLN A 121 14.40 19.37 2.92
N GLU A 122 13.81 20.13 3.83
CA GLU A 122 12.41 19.97 4.21
C GLU A 122 11.45 20.24 3.04
N TRP A 123 11.78 21.18 2.15
CA TRP A 123 11.02 21.42 0.92
C TRP A 123 11.02 20.20 -0.01
N TYR A 124 12.14 19.49 -0.13
CA TYR A 124 12.27 18.30 -0.97
C TYR A 124 11.50 17.13 -0.37
N LYS A 125 11.54 16.96 0.96
CA LYS A 125 10.73 15.98 1.69
C LYS A 125 9.22 16.21 1.46
N ARG A 126 8.77 17.47 1.53
CA ARG A 126 7.37 17.87 1.25
C ARG A 126 6.99 17.68 -0.21
N TYR A 127 7.84 18.09 -1.14
CA TYR A 127 7.65 17.86 -2.57
C TYR A 127 7.43 16.38 -2.86
N ARG A 128 8.37 15.55 -2.41
CA ARG A 128 8.34 14.11 -2.65
C ARG A 128 7.07 13.49 -2.06
N ALA A 129 6.67 13.90 -0.85
CA ALA A 129 5.43 13.45 -0.24
C ALA A 129 4.20 13.82 -1.09
N LYS A 130 4.10 15.06 -1.57
CA LYS A 130 2.99 15.52 -2.42
C LYS A 130 2.98 14.86 -3.80
N LEU A 131 4.14 14.79 -4.46
CA LEU A 131 4.29 14.13 -5.76
C LEU A 131 3.86 12.66 -5.65
N TRP A 132 4.37 11.94 -4.65
CA TRP A 132 4.03 10.55 -4.47
C TRP A 132 2.55 10.38 -4.11
N GLY A 133 2.02 11.22 -3.22
CA GLY A 133 0.61 11.17 -2.86
C GLY A 133 -0.34 11.37 -4.04
N GLY A 134 0.02 12.26 -4.98
CA GLY A 134 -0.73 12.47 -6.22
C GLY A 134 -0.67 11.28 -7.20
N LEU A 135 0.42 10.50 -7.16
CA LEU A 135 0.62 9.33 -8.02
C LEU A 135 0.01 8.03 -7.47
N CYS A 136 -0.31 7.97 -6.17
CA CYS A 136 -0.85 6.76 -5.53
C CYS A 136 -2.26 6.44 -6.03
N HIS A 137 -2.55 5.13 -6.16
CA HIS A 137 -3.88 4.59 -6.46
C HIS A 137 -4.49 5.04 -7.79
N GLN A 138 -3.70 5.64 -8.67
CA GLN A 138 -4.13 5.98 -10.03
C GLN A 138 -4.40 4.70 -10.83
N GLU A 139 -5.25 4.77 -11.85
CA GLU A 139 -5.67 3.58 -12.61
C GLU A 139 -4.52 2.80 -13.27
N HIS A 140 -3.39 3.46 -13.53
CA HIS A 140 -2.21 2.89 -14.19
C HIS A 140 -1.12 2.40 -13.20
N GLU A 141 -1.36 2.55 -11.91
CA GLU A 141 -0.44 2.27 -10.81
C GLU A 141 -0.80 0.92 -10.18
N MET A 142 0.19 0.04 -9.93
CA MET A 142 -0.02 -1.31 -9.39
C MET A 142 0.92 -1.67 -8.22
N LEU A 143 1.76 -0.75 -7.71
CA LEU A 143 2.64 -0.96 -6.56
C LEU A 143 1.84 -1.12 -5.27
N ASP A 144 0.70 -0.42 -5.13
CA ASP A 144 -0.14 -0.53 -3.95
C ASP A 144 -1.17 -1.67 -4.04
N CYS A 145 -1.07 -2.58 -5.04
CA CYS A 145 -1.92 -3.77 -5.15
C CYS A 145 -1.72 -4.73 -3.94
N PRO A 146 -2.70 -4.85 -3.03
CA PRO A 146 -2.48 -5.49 -1.73
C PRO A 146 -2.12 -6.96 -1.85
N ALA A 147 -1.06 -7.40 -1.17
CA ALA A 147 -0.68 -8.81 -1.06
C ALA A 147 -1.72 -9.63 -0.27
N ALA A 148 -2.37 -8.99 0.69
CA ALA A 148 -3.45 -9.55 1.51
C ALA A 148 -4.40 -8.44 1.96
N VAL A 149 -5.60 -8.84 2.37
CA VAL A 149 -6.60 -7.97 3.02
C VAL A 149 -6.92 -8.57 4.39
N LEU A 150 -6.70 -7.80 5.45
CA LEU A 150 -7.09 -8.17 6.80
C LEU A 150 -8.54 -7.72 7.02
N VAL A 151 -9.42 -8.65 7.36
CA VAL A 151 -10.74 -8.35 7.90
C VAL A 151 -10.58 -8.39 9.41
N VAL A 152 -10.78 -7.26 10.09
CA VAL A 152 -10.52 -7.09 11.51
C VAL A 152 -11.83 -6.76 12.21
N VAL A 153 -12.25 -7.66 13.09
CA VAL A 153 -13.52 -7.56 13.82
C VAL A 153 -13.23 -7.70 15.31
N SER A 154 -13.91 -6.90 16.13
CA SER A 154 -13.78 -6.97 17.58
C SER A 154 -14.38 -8.28 18.11
N SER A 155 -13.81 -8.86 19.17
CA SER A 155 -14.48 -9.96 19.87
C SER A 155 -15.72 -9.51 20.65
N THR A 156 -15.87 -8.19 20.86
CA THR A 156 -16.94 -7.60 21.65
C THR A 156 -17.82 -6.69 20.78
N GLU A 157 -18.02 -7.04 19.51
CA GLU A 157 -18.89 -6.29 18.59
C GLU A 157 -20.26 -6.00 19.25
N ALA A 158 -20.65 -4.73 19.23
CA ALA A 158 -21.97 -4.29 19.68
C ALA A 158 -23.05 -4.60 18.64
N SER A 159 -22.66 -4.72 17.37
CA SER A 159 -23.55 -4.96 16.23
C SER A 159 -24.11 -6.39 16.18
N GLY A 160 -23.45 -7.36 16.82
CA GLY A 160 -23.88 -8.76 16.85
C GLY A 160 -22.73 -9.76 16.95
N ASP A 161 -22.94 -10.94 16.36
CA ASP A 161 -21.95 -12.02 16.31
C ASP A 161 -20.76 -11.65 15.41
N PRO A 162 -19.51 -11.64 15.93
CA PRO A 162 -18.31 -11.36 15.13
C PRO A 162 -18.18 -12.23 13.87
N ILE A 163 -18.67 -13.48 13.89
CA ILE A 163 -18.62 -14.38 12.72
C ILE A 163 -19.47 -13.84 11.57
N ALA A 164 -20.66 -13.32 11.86
CA ALA A 164 -21.52 -12.69 10.85
C ALA A 164 -20.88 -11.43 10.26
N CYS A 165 -20.18 -10.64 11.08
CA CYS A 165 -19.43 -9.47 10.60
C CYS A 165 -18.30 -9.87 9.64
N PHE A 166 -17.56 -10.95 9.91
CA PHE A 166 -16.55 -11.47 9.00
C PHE A 166 -17.14 -11.92 7.66
N ASP A 167 -18.28 -12.61 7.68
CA ASP A 167 -19.00 -13.02 6.46
C ASP A 167 -19.43 -11.80 5.64
N GLU A 168 -20.00 -10.78 6.30
CA GLU A 168 -20.43 -9.56 5.64
C GLU A 168 -19.26 -8.81 5.00
N LEU A 169 -18.20 -8.55 5.77
CA LEU A 169 -17.02 -7.80 5.30
C LEU A 169 -16.20 -8.54 4.24
N SER A 170 -16.41 -9.86 4.07
CA SER A 170 -15.80 -10.64 2.99
C SER A 170 -16.43 -10.38 1.63
N LEU A 171 -17.60 -9.73 1.57
CA LEU A 171 -18.30 -9.49 0.32
C LEU A 171 -17.54 -8.51 -0.59
N PRO A 172 -17.56 -8.69 -1.92
CA PRO A 172 -16.79 -7.85 -2.86
C PRO A 172 -17.02 -6.34 -2.73
N ARG A 173 -18.21 -5.92 -2.25
CA ARG A 173 -18.56 -4.51 -2.03
C ARG A 173 -17.78 -3.83 -0.90
N TYR A 174 -17.19 -4.61 0.01
CA TYR A 174 -16.38 -4.09 1.12
C TYR A 174 -14.89 -4.13 0.83
N LEU A 175 -14.45 -4.87 -0.21
CA LEU A 175 -13.05 -4.86 -0.64
C LEU A 175 -12.58 -3.45 -0.99
N PRO A 176 -11.26 -3.15 -0.92
CA PRO A 176 -10.75 -1.83 -1.29
C PRO A 176 -11.24 -1.37 -2.68
N PRO A 177 -11.46 -0.06 -2.90
CA PRO A 177 -12.05 0.48 -4.14
C PRO A 177 -11.43 -0.02 -5.45
N PRO A 178 -10.10 -0.24 -5.57
CA PRO A 178 -9.51 -0.77 -6.80
C PRO A 178 -9.96 -2.20 -7.16
N PHE A 179 -10.40 -3.01 -6.19
CA PHE A 179 -11.05 -4.30 -6.47
C PHE A 179 -12.48 -4.09 -6.99
N GLN A 180 -13.21 -3.14 -6.41
CA GLN A 180 -14.58 -2.83 -6.82
C GLN A 180 -14.64 -2.29 -8.26
N SER A 181 -13.69 -1.42 -8.63
CA SER A 181 -13.54 -0.88 -9.99
C SER A 181 -12.93 -1.85 -11.00
N ARG A 182 -12.59 -3.08 -10.56
CA ARG A 182 -11.88 -4.10 -11.33
C ARG A 182 -10.52 -3.67 -11.86
N GLN A 183 -9.88 -2.66 -11.26
CA GLN A 183 -8.47 -2.40 -11.51
C GLN A 183 -7.62 -3.57 -11.01
N TYR A 184 -7.94 -4.09 -9.82
CA TYR A 184 -7.42 -5.35 -9.29
C TYR A 184 -8.45 -6.46 -9.45
N ASP A 185 -7.97 -7.70 -9.54
CA ASP A 185 -8.83 -8.88 -9.67
C ASP A 185 -9.62 -9.09 -8.37
N PRO A 186 -10.97 -9.00 -8.38
CA PRO A 186 -11.80 -9.18 -7.20
C PRO A 186 -11.68 -10.56 -6.54
N GLN A 187 -11.20 -11.58 -7.26
CA GLN A 187 -11.02 -12.95 -6.75
C GLN A 187 -9.60 -13.23 -6.27
N SER A 188 -8.67 -12.31 -6.52
CA SER A 188 -7.26 -12.47 -6.13
C SER A 188 -6.88 -12.17 -4.67
N PRO A 189 -7.63 -11.36 -3.86
CA PRO A 189 -7.12 -10.97 -2.55
C PRO A 189 -7.09 -12.17 -1.61
N THR A 190 -5.97 -12.37 -0.93
CA THR A 190 -5.90 -13.31 0.19
C THR A 190 -6.51 -12.64 1.41
N LEU A 191 -7.69 -13.11 1.84
CA LEU A 191 -8.34 -12.64 3.06
C LEU A 191 -7.71 -13.30 4.29
N VAL A 192 -7.50 -12.51 5.34
CA VAL A 192 -7.08 -12.99 6.67
C VAL A 192 -8.07 -12.43 7.69
N TYR A 193 -8.66 -13.32 8.48
CA TYR A 193 -9.68 -13.00 9.46
C TYR A 193 -9.02 -12.79 10.81
N VAL A 194 -9.05 -11.56 11.32
CA VAL A 194 -8.39 -11.16 12.57
C VAL A 194 -9.46 -10.83 13.60
N LEU A 195 -9.59 -11.70 14.61
CA LEU A 195 -10.36 -11.41 15.81
C LEU A 195 -9.51 -10.53 16.72
N LEU A 196 -9.89 -9.26 16.87
CA LEU A 196 -9.23 -8.33 17.78
C LEU A 196 -9.92 -8.39 19.14
N HIS A 197 -9.20 -8.83 20.17
CA HIS A 197 -9.73 -8.96 21.52
C HIS A 197 -9.13 -7.90 22.43
N ASP A 198 -9.96 -6.97 22.90
CA ASP A 198 -9.60 -6.06 23.99
C ASP A 198 -9.71 -6.82 25.31
N TRP A 199 -8.58 -7.09 25.96
CA TRP A 199 -8.52 -7.98 27.12
C TRP A 199 -9.35 -7.45 28.30
N CYS A 200 -9.18 -6.17 28.65
CA CYS A 200 -9.95 -5.57 29.75
C CYS A 200 -11.47 -5.54 29.46
N LEU A 201 -11.87 -5.13 28.25
CA LEU A 201 -13.29 -5.08 27.88
C LEU A 201 -13.91 -6.48 27.73
N GLY A 202 -13.16 -7.40 27.14
CA GLY A 202 -13.54 -8.80 26.95
C GLY A 202 -13.76 -9.50 28.29
N ALA A 203 -12.84 -9.32 29.24
CA ALA A 203 -12.99 -9.82 30.62
C ALA A 203 -14.24 -9.24 31.29
N ALA A 204 -14.49 -7.93 31.16
CA ALA A 204 -15.68 -7.29 31.71
C ALA A 204 -17.00 -7.81 31.11
N ARG A 205 -16.98 -8.25 29.85
CA ARG A 205 -18.14 -8.83 29.14
C ARG A 205 -18.21 -10.36 29.20
N GLY A 206 -17.25 -11.02 29.87
CA GLY A 206 -17.19 -12.49 29.95
C GLY A 206 -16.98 -13.18 28.61
N VAL A 207 -16.30 -12.53 27.67
CA VAL A 207 -16.01 -13.07 26.33
C VAL A 207 -14.75 -13.93 26.36
N ASP A 208 -14.86 -15.18 25.93
CA ASP A 208 -13.73 -16.09 25.75
C ASP A 208 -13.22 -16.02 24.29
N PRO A 209 -12.04 -15.42 24.05
CA PRO A 209 -11.51 -15.25 22.70
C PRO A 209 -11.08 -16.57 22.03
N ASP A 210 -10.63 -17.56 22.79
CA ASP A 210 -10.18 -18.85 22.25
C ASP A 210 -11.37 -19.69 21.75
N ARG A 211 -12.50 -19.60 22.46
CA ARG A 211 -13.76 -20.20 22.02
C ARG A 211 -14.25 -19.56 20.71
N LEU A 212 -14.25 -18.23 20.63
CA LEU A 212 -14.65 -17.51 19.40
C LEU A 212 -13.72 -17.85 18.23
N LEU A 213 -12.40 -17.87 18.46
CA LEU A 213 -11.43 -18.27 17.45
C LEU A 213 -11.67 -19.71 16.96
N SER A 214 -12.01 -20.62 17.87
CA SER A 214 -12.34 -22.02 17.52
C SER A 214 -13.60 -22.10 16.65
N GLN A 215 -14.63 -21.29 16.95
CA GLN A 215 -15.82 -21.19 16.11
C GLN A 215 -15.49 -20.62 14.72
N MET A 216 -14.71 -19.53 14.66
CA MET A 216 -14.27 -18.94 13.39
C MET A 216 -13.50 -19.96 12.52
N ARG A 217 -12.67 -20.81 13.12
CA ARG A 217 -11.92 -21.86 12.41
C ARG A 217 -12.80 -22.98 11.86
N GLY A 218 -14.04 -23.10 12.34
CA GLY A 218 -15.06 -23.99 11.79
C GLY A 218 -15.80 -23.40 10.58
N THR A 219 -15.89 -22.06 10.49
CA THR A 219 -16.60 -21.35 9.40
C THR A 219 -15.67 -20.94 8.27
N PHE A 220 -14.51 -20.38 8.60
CA PHE A 220 -13.53 -19.85 7.65
C PHE A 220 -12.31 -20.77 7.52
N THR A 221 -11.53 -20.58 6.46
CA THR A 221 -10.27 -21.32 6.26
C THR A 221 -9.38 -21.17 7.49
N THR A 222 -9.16 -22.27 8.22
CA THR A 222 -8.44 -22.28 9.50
C THR A 222 -7.09 -21.57 9.46
N GLY A 223 -6.34 -21.75 8.35
CA GLY A 223 -5.03 -21.14 8.13
C GLY A 223 -5.05 -19.61 7.96
N GLN A 224 -6.22 -19.01 7.76
CA GLN A 224 -6.44 -17.56 7.60
C GLN A 224 -7.04 -16.89 8.84
N CYS A 225 -7.48 -17.64 9.85
CA CYS A 225 -7.98 -17.09 11.11
C CYS A 225 -6.83 -16.76 12.07
N ARG A 226 -6.87 -15.58 12.68
CA ARG A 226 -5.89 -15.08 13.65
C ARG A 226 -6.61 -14.42 14.83
N LEU A 227 -6.04 -14.53 16.01
CA LEU A 227 -6.45 -13.79 17.22
C LEU A 227 -5.33 -12.83 17.56
N LEU A 228 -5.69 -11.58 17.87
CA LEU A 228 -4.78 -10.59 18.42
C LEU A 228 -5.41 -10.00 19.69
N CYS A 229 -4.80 -10.27 20.83
CA CYS A 229 -5.19 -9.68 22.11
C CYS A 229 -4.42 -8.38 22.34
N ILE A 230 -5.12 -7.33 22.76
CA ILE A 230 -4.56 -6.02 23.09
C ILE A 230 -5.22 -5.48 24.36
N ASN A 231 -4.69 -4.40 24.91
CA ASN A 231 -5.28 -3.67 26.04
C ASN A 231 -5.34 -4.52 27.31
N SER A 232 -4.23 -5.18 27.65
CA SER A 232 -4.08 -5.92 28.91
C SER A 232 -3.89 -4.99 30.11
N LEU A 233 -3.55 -3.71 29.89
CA LEU A 233 -3.54 -2.68 30.93
C LEU A 233 -4.84 -1.88 30.91
N PRO A 234 -5.51 -1.73 32.07
CA PRO A 234 -6.77 -1.00 32.14
C PRO A 234 -6.53 0.51 31.98
N PRO A 235 -7.50 1.27 31.42
CA PRO A 235 -7.39 2.72 31.24
C PRO A 235 -7.12 3.50 32.53
N GLU A 236 -7.52 2.96 33.68
CA GLU A 236 -7.33 3.54 35.01
C GLU A 236 -5.88 3.40 35.51
N SER A 237 -5.11 2.46 34.97
CA SER A 237 -3.69 2.28 35.28
C SER A 237 -2.86 2.12 33.98
N PRO A 238 -2.76 3.19 33.17
CA PRO A 238 -2.08 3.14 31.89
C PRO A 238 -0.55 3.14 32.04
N ASN A 239 0.14 2.61 31.04
CA ASN A 239 1.59 2.74 30.89
C ASN A 239 1.96 4.14 30.36
N LEU A 240 2.19 5.07 31.28
CA LEU A 240 2.61 6.45 30.96
C LEU A 240 4.05 6.55 30.44
N TYR A 241 4.85 5.49 30.60
CA TYR A 241 6.25 5.43 30.17
C TYR A 241 6.43 4.69 28.85
N GLN A 242 5.33 4.40 28.14
CA GLN A 242 5.39 3.72 26.85
C GLN A 242 6.21 4.58 25.88
N LYS A 243 7.36 4.07 25.47
CA LYS A 243 8.17 4.70 24.43
C LYS A 243 7.40 4.67 23.12
N ASP A 244 7.41 5.78 22.41
CA ASP A 244 6.80 5.85 21.09
C ASP A 244 7.64 5.07 20.07
N ILE A 245 7.09 3.95 19.61
CA ILE A 245 7.70 3.04 18.62
C ILE A 245 7.01 3.15 17.25
N TRP A 246 5.94 3.92 17.14
CA TRP A 246 5.12 3.97 15.94
C TRP A 246 5.62 5.05 14.98
N PRO A 247 5.80 4.75 13.69
CA PRO A 247 6.27 5.75 12.74
C PRO A 247 5.24 6.87 12.58
N ASP A 248 5.73 8.11 12.44
CA ASP A 248 4.88 9.28 12.18
C ASP A 248 3.97 9.05 10.97
N ALA A 249 2.74 9.56 11.03
CA ALA A 249 1.76 9.44 9.95
C ALA A 249 2.31 9.91 8.59
N GLN A 250 3.25 10.86 8.61
CA GLN A 250 3.92 11.39 7.42
C GLN A 250 4.92 10.42 6.77
N ARG A 251 5.50 9.47 7.54
CA ARG A 251 6.39 8.42 7.00
C ARG A 251 5.62 7.27 6.35
N GLN A 252 4.37 7.04 6.73
CA GLN A 252 3.57 5.93 6.20
C GLN A 252 2.91 6.22 4.84
N GLY A 253 3.05 7.44 4.33
CA GLY A 253 2.49 7.83 3.03
C GLY A 253 0.96 7.86 3.03
N SER A 254 0.34 8.20 4.17
CA SER A 254 -1.10 8.51 4.16
C SER A 254 -1.35 9.68 3.22
N ASN A 255 -2.20 9.47 2.22
CA ASN A 255 -2.70 10.52 1.33
C ASN A 255 -3.57 11.56 2.07
N THR A 256 -3.84 11.38 3.36
CA THR A 256 -4.36 12.47 4.20
C THR A 256 -3.20 13.41 4.49
N GLY A 257 -2.93 14.33 3.57
CA GLY A 257 -2.22 15.55 3.91
C GLY A 257 -2.88 16.13 5.14
N GLY A 258 -2.23 16.03 6.29
CA GLY A 258 -2.59 16.84 7.44
C GLY A 258 -2.65 18.27 6.94
N VAL A 259 -3.80 18.91 7.13
CA VAL A 259 -3.93 20.35 6.93
C VAL A 259 -2.84 20.96 7.80
N ILE A 260 -1.75 21.39 7.16
CA ILE A 260 -0.80 22.29 7.79
C ILE A 260 -1.59 23.59 7.89
N SER A 261 -2.23 23.80 9.03
CA SER A 261 -2.74 25.10 9.41
C SER A 261 -1.54 26.04 9.49
N GLY A 262 -1.29 26.76 8.39
CA GLY A 262 -0.42 27.92 8.40
C GLY A 262 -1.18 29.08 9.05
N ASP A 263 -0.75 29.48 10.24
CA ASP A 263 -0.29 30.84 10.53
C ASP A 263 -0.05 30.99 12.03
N GLY A 264 1.18 31.37 12.39
CA GLY A 264 1.59 31.75 13.74
C GLY A 264 3.04 32.21 13.69
N PRO A 265 3.36 33.45 14.08
CA PRO A 265 4.65 34.07 13.76
C PRO A 265 5.78 33.55 14.64
N GLU A 266 6.97 33.71 14.07
CA GLU A 266 8.29 33.36 14.60
C GLU A 266 8.51 33.78 16.06
N GLY A 267 9.07 32.85 16.84
CA GLY A 267 9.60 33.12 18.18
C GLY A 267 10.42 31.92 18.63
N GLY A 268 11.75 32.02 18.51
CA GLY A 268 12.66 30.96 18.93
C GLY A 268 12.67 30.74 20.43
N SER A 269 12.91 29.51 20.85
CA SER A 269 13.63 29.23 22.09
C SER A 269 14.24 27.84 22.02
N THR A 270 15.50 27.80 22.42
CA THR A 270 16.38 26.65 22.60
C THR A 270 15.84 25.66 23.62
N ALA A 271 16.28 24.41 23.46
CA ALA A 271 16.02 23.26 24.31
C ALA A 271 16.09 23.57 25.81
N ASP A 272 15.08 23.09 26.54
CA ASP A 272 15.32 22.44 27.82
C ASP A 272 14.29 21.31 28.02
N THR A 273 14.79 20.19 28.54
CA THR A 273 14.04 18.96 28.76
C THR A 273 13.57 18.96 30.21
N THR A 274 12.29 19.23 30.46
CA THR A 274 11.64 18.86 31.73
C THR A 274 10.14 18.67 31.56
N GLU A 275 9.72 17.49 31.99
CA GLU A 275 8.42 16.97 32.42
C GLU A 275 7.24 17.96 32.58
N GLY A 276 6.05 17.51 32.15
CA GLY A 276 4.76 18.02 32.64
C GLY A 276 3.84 18.64 31.59
N GLY A 277 3.35 17.85 30.64
CA GLY A 277 2.25 18.25 29.75
C GLY A 277 1.66 17.03 29.04
N GLY A 278 0.40 16.69 29.35
CA GLY A 278 -0.29 15.49 28.86
C GLY A 278 -0.49 15.46 27.34
N GLY A 279 0.57 15.14 26.61
CA GLY A 279 0.46 14.57 25.27
C GLY A 279 -0.14 13.17 25.38
N ASP A 280 -1.06 12.85 24.47
CA ASP A 280 -1.76 11.58 24.41
C ASP A 280 -0.75 10.44 24.14
N VAL A 281 -0.21 9.81 25.19
CA VAL A 281 0.84 8.77 25.08
C VAL A 281 0.29 7.61 24.24
N ARG A 282 0.94 7.32 23.10
CA ARG A 282 0.55 6.24 22.21
C ARG A 282 0.89 4.88 22.85
N GLY A 283 0.00 3.91 22.71
CA GLY A 283 0.21 2.57 23.28
C GLY A 283 0.01 2.45 24.79
N ARG A 284 -0.64 3.42 25.45
CA ARG A 284 -0.73 3.47 26.91
C ARG A 284 -1.47 2.29 27.57
N CYS A 285 -2.35 1.61 26.84
CA CYS A 285 -3.09 0.45 27.36
C CYS A 285 -2.38 -0.88 27.02
N LEU A 286 -1.27 -0.85 26.27
CA LEU A 286 -0.55 -2.05 25.87
C LEU A 286 0.45 -2.47 26.94
N SER A 287 0.39 -3.73 27.36
CA SER A 287 1.45 -4.34 28.16
C SER A 287 2.64 -4.74 27.29
N PRO A 288 3.82 -5.03 27.88
CA PRO A 288 4.94 -5.63 27.15
C PRO A 288 4.55 -6.91 26.41
N GLU A 289 3.67 -7.73 26.98
CA GLU A 289 3.14 -8.94 26.36
C GLU A 289 2.26 -8.63 25.15
N ASP A 290 1.42 -7.59 25.22
CA ASP A 290 0.61 -7.14 24.06
C ASP A 290 1.51 -6.70 22.90
N LEU A 291 2.62 -6.00 23.20
CA LEU A 291 3.58 -5.57 22.19
C LEU A 291 4.29 -6.76 21.53
N VAL A 292 4.70 -7.75 22.33
CA VAL A 292 5.29 -9.00 21.81
C VAL A 292 4.29 -9.77 20.96
N ALA A 293 3.03 -9.90 21.42
CA ALA A 293 1.98 -10.57 20.67
C ALA A 293 1.67 -9.85 19.34
N THR A 294 1.66 -8.52 19.33
CA THR A 294 1.46 -7.72 18.11
C THR A 294 2.64 -7.91 17.13
N ARG A 295 3.88 -7.94 17.63
CA ARG A 295 5.05 -8.25 16.81
C ARG A 295 4.95 -9.64 16.18
N ASP A 296 4.66 -10.65 16.99
CA ASP A 296 4.61 -12.05 16.54
C ASP A 296 3.46 -12.26 15.55
N PHE A 297 2.34 -11.56 15.74
CA PHE A 297 1.24 -11.50 14.78
C PHE A 297 1.70 -10.93 13.43
N VAL A 298 2.39 -9.78 13.41
CA VAL A 298 2.87 -9.15 12.16
C VAL A 298 3.91 -10.00 11.45
N HIS A 299 4.86 -10.58 12.20
CA HIS A 299 5.87 -11.49 11.66
C HIS A 299 5.23 -12.76 11.08
N GLY A 300 4.27 -13.34 11.79
CA GLY A 300 3.49 -14.49 11.32
C GLY A 300 2.72 -14.16 10.03
N LEU A 301 2.09 -12.99 9.97
CA LEU A 301 1.40 -12.51 8.77
C LEU A 301 2.36 -12.36 7.58
N ALA A 302 3.53 -11.76 7.79
CA ALA A 302 4.52 -11.58 6.74
C ALA A 302 5.01 -12.91 6.17
N THR A 303 5.42 -13.83 7.05
CA THR A 303 6.01 -15.13 6.68
C THR A 303 5.00 -16.11 6.10
N GLN A 304 3.78 -16.16 6.64
CA GLN A 304 2.79 -17.19 6.28
C GLN A 304 1.79 -16.72 5.22
N VAL A 305 1.63 -15.41 5.04
CA VAL A 305 0.62 -14.84 4.14
C VAL A 305 1.27 -13.95 3.09
N VAL A 306 1.92 -12.85 3.48
CA VAL A 306 2.37 -11.83 2.53
C VAL A 306 3.40 -12.38 1.56
N VAL A 307 4.47 -13.00 2.06
CA VAL A 307 5.53 -13.57 1.21
C VAL A 307 4.97 -14.66 0.28
N PRO A 308 4.25 -15.69 0.76
CA PRO A 308 3.65 -16.71 -0.12
C PRO A 308 2.65 -16.14 -1.14
N SER A 309 1.88 -15.11 -0.78
CA SER A 309 0.94 -14.47 -1.71
C SER A 309 1.67 -13.70 -2.82
N MET A 310 2.77 -13.03 -2.48
CA MET A 310 3.61 -12.36 -3.48
C MET A 310 4.29 -13.37 -4.42
N GLU A 311 4.83 -14.48 -3.89
CA GLU A 311 5.38 -15.56 -4.72
C GLU A 311 4.34 -16.11 -5.70
N ARG A 312 3.16 -16.49 -5.19
CA ARG A 312 2.07 -17.03 -6.01
C ARG A 312 1.66 -16.05 -7.11
N ARG A 313 1.53 -14.76 -6.77
CA ARG A 313 1.22 -13.70 -7.71
C ARG A 313 2.26 -13.60 -8.82
N ILE A 314 3.54 -13.53 -8.47
CA ILE A 314 4.65 -13.42 -9.44
C ILE A 314 4.69 -14.65 -10.35
N LEU A 315 4.58 -15.85 -9.79
CA LEU A 315 4.62 -17.10 -10.56
C LEU A 315 3.43 -17.20 -11.52
N ASN A 316 2.22 -16.90 -11.06
CA ASN A 316 1.01 -16.95 -11.89
C ASN A 316 1.05 -15.91 -13.02
N LEU A 317 1.38 -14.65 -12.70
CA LEU A 317 1.47 -13.60 -13.71
C LEU A 317 2.58 -13.89 -14.72
N ASN A 318 3.73 -14.41 -14.27
CA ASN A 318 4.80 -14.78 -15.18
C ASN A 318 4.40 -15.92 -16.11
N ALA A 319 3.62 -16.90 -15.63
CA ALA A 319 3.06 -17.96 -16.47
C ALA A 319 2.10 -17.39 -17.53
N THR A 320 1.21 -16.47 -17.15
CA THR A 320 0.27 -15.81 -18.07
C THR A 320 0.98 -14.96 -19.11
N VAL A 321 1.92 -14.10 -18.70
CA VAL A 321 2.69 -13.26 -19.62
C VAL A 321 3.51 -14.11 -20.59
N SER A 322 4.11 -15.20 -20.10
CA SER A 322 4.88 -16.13 -20.93
C SER A 322 4.00 -16.90 -21.92
N SER A 323 2.80 -17.32 -21.51
CA SER A 323 1.87 -18.06 -22.37
C SER A 323 1.35 -17.19 -23.50
N VAL A 324 0.99 -15.93 -23.22
CA VAL A 324 0.57 -14.96 -24.23
C VAL A 324 1.70 -14.71 -25.23
N ARG A 325 2.94 -14.52 -24.78
CA ARG A 325 4.09 -14.34 -25.70
C ARG A 325 4.35 -15.56 -26.60
N LYS A 326 4.24 -16.78 -26.06
CA LYS A 326 4.41 -18.01 -26.84
C LYS A 326 3.24 -18.25 -27.80
N GLY A 327 2.02 -17.97 -27.36
CA GLY A 327 0.78 -18.08 -28.14
C GLY A 327 0.74 -17.07 -29.29
N VAL A 328 1.15 -15.83 -29.06
CA VAL A 328 1.23 -14.76 -30.07
C VAL A 328 2.30 -15.05 -31.12
N LYS A 329 3.44 -15.65 -30.75
CA LYS A 329 4.44 -16.16 -31.72
C LYS A 329 3.90 -17.30 -32.60
N ASN A 330 2.99 -18.12 -32.08
CA ASN A 330 2.37 -19.21 -32.83
C ASN A 330 1.18 -18.71 -33.69
N PHE A 331 0.42 -17.74 -33.17
CA PHE A 331 -0.69 -17.09 -33.87
C PHE A 331 -0.20 -16.21 -35.03
N MET A 332 0.89 -15.44 -34.84
CA MET A 332 1.50 -14.68 -35.95
C MET A 332 2.08 -15.57 -37.04
N LYS A 333 2.56 -16.78 -36.69
CA LYS A 333 3.01 -17.76 -37.70
C LYS A 333 1.83 -18.37 -38.48
N SER A 334 0.67 -18.58 -37.86
CA SER A 334 -0.55 -19.00 -38.57
C SER A 334 -1.19 -17.85 -39.37
N TRP A 335 -0.95 -16.60 -38.97
CA TRP A 335 -1.54 -15.39 -39.59
C TRP A 335 -0.78 -14.89 -40.84
N LEU A 336 0.43 -15.42 -41.13
CA LEU A 336 1.14 -15.17 -42.39
C LEU A 336 0.61 -15.98 -43.60
N ARG A 337 -0.49 -16.73 -43.44
CA ARG A 337 -1.27 -17.28 -44.55
C ARG A 337 -2.60 -16.51 -44.65
N LYS A 338 -2.69 -15.59 -45.62
CA LYS A 338 -3.88 -14.76 -45.96
C LYS A 338 -4.94 -15.55 -46.75
N PRO A 339 -6.19 -15.02 -46.98
CA PRO A 339 -6.80 -13.77 -46.48
C PRO A 339 -8.24 -13.90 -45.91
N ARG A 340 -8.64 -12.88 -45.13
CA ARG A 340 -9.96 -12.20 -45.04
C ARG A 340 -11.23 -13.07 -44.88
N ASP A 341 -11.81 -13.03 -43.68
CA ASP A 341 -13.10 -12.37 -43.47
C ASP A 341 -13.20 -11.86 -42.02
N SER A 342 -13.72 -10.65 -41.91
CA SER A 342 -13.87 -9.86 -40.70
C SER A 342 -14.95 -10.44 -39.80
N VAL A 343 -14.56 -10.84 -38.58
CA VAL A 343 -15.48 -10.92 -37.45
C VAL A 343 -14.94 -9.97 -36.39
N GLU A 344 -15.46 -8.75 -36.41
CA GLU A 344 -15.36 -7.84 -35.28
C GLU A 344 -16.10 -8.49 -34.10
N MET A 345 -15.35 -9.00 -33.12
CA MET A 345 -15.93 -9.32 -31.82
C MET A 345 -15.88 -8.05 -30.97
N HIS A 346 -16.78 -7.12 -31.26
CA HIS A 346 -17.17 -6.12 -30.29
C HIS A 346 -17.97 -6.83 -29.20
N SER A 347 -17.31 -7.16 -28.08
CA SER A 347 -18.03 -7.34 -26.82
C SER A 347 -18.52 -5.97 -26.37
N ALA A 348 -19.66 -5.57 -26.92
CA ALA A 348 -20.49 -4.54 -26.34
C ALA A 348 -21.10 -5.15 -25.07
N ASP A 349 -20.64 -4.68 -23.92
CA ASP A 349 -21.40 -4.78 -22.69
C ASP A 349 -21.59 -3.36 -22.16
N GLY A 350 -22.74 -2.80 -22.50
CA GLY A 350 -23.21 -1.52 -21.99
C GLY A 350 -24.22 -1.79 -20.89
N GLY A 351 -23.92 -1.35 -19.66
CA GLY A 351 -24.87 -1.43 -18.56
C GLY A 351 -24.28 -1.11 -17.18
N ALA A 352 -24.08 0.19 -16.92
CA ALA A 352 -23.90 0.84 -15.59
C ALA A 352 -22.60 0.59 -14.78
N ALA A 353 -22.01 1.73 -14.36
CA ALA A 353 -20.86 1.96 -13.46
C ALA A 353 -19.45 1.83 -14.07
N GLY A 354 -18.67 2.91 -13.99
CA GLY A 354 -17.35 3.10 -14.63
C GLY A 354 -16.31 2.02 -14.30
N GLY A 355 -15.98 1.18 -15.27
CA GLY A 355 -14.88 0.23 -15.19
C GLY A 355 -13.52 0.90 -15.44
N ALA A 356 -12.49 0.48 -14.69
CA ALA A 356 -11.14 1.01 -14.84
C ALA A 356 -10.58 0.82 -16.27
N LYS A 357 -9.93 1.85 -16.83
CA LYS A 357 -9.30 1.79 -18.16
C LYS A 357 -8.27 0.65 -18.25
N TYR A 358 -7.50 0.44 -17.18
CA TYR A 358 -6.54 -0.65 -17.02
C TYR A 358 -7.11 -1.74 -16.10
N ARG A 359 -8.05 -2.51 -16.63
CA ARG A 359 -8.69 -3.64 -15.92
C ARG A 359 -7.68 -4.78 -15.67
N PHE A 360 -7.87 -5.54 -14.60
CA PHE A 360 -6.94 -6.59 -14.15
C PHE A 360 -6.67 -7.71 -15.17
N ASP A 361 -7.59 -7.96 -16.09
CA ASP A 361 -7.53 -9.03 -17.08
C ASP A 361 -6.79 -8.63 -18.36
N ARG A 362 -6.48 -7.34 -18.52
CA ARG A 362 -5.66 -6.85 -19.63
C ARG A 362 -4.21 -7.29 -19.45
N ILE A 363 -3.58 -7.74 -20.54
CA ILE A 363 -2.20 -8.22 -20.50
C ILE A 363 -1.23 -7.10 -20.07
N GLU A 364 -1.51 -5.86 -20.46
CA GLU A 364 -0.74 -4.67 -20.07
C GLU A 364 -0.76 -4.47 -18.55
N SER A 365 -1.94 -4.59 -17.93
CA SER A 365 -2.12 -4.53 -16.48
C SER A 365 -1.39 -5.67 -15.78
N GLN A 366 -1.43 -6.89 -16.33
CA GLN A 366 -0.76 -8.05 -15.77
C GLN A 366 0.77 -7.95 -15.86
N ILE A 367 1.31 -7.44 -16.99
CA ILE A 367 2.74 -7.15 -17.14
C ILE A 367 3.16 -6.09 -16.13
N ARG A 368 2.35 -5.03 -15.94
CA ARG A 368 2.63 -3.98 -14.97
C ARG A 368 2.62 -4.50 -13.54
N LEU A 369 1.59 -5.25 -13.16
CA LEU A 369 1.49 -5.85 -11.82
C LEU A 369 2.61 -6.86 -11.57
N LEU A 370 3.07 -7.61 -12.57
CA LEU A 370 4.24 -8.49 -12.46
C LEU A 370 5.52 -7.69 -12.21
N ALA A 371 5.72 -6.60 -12.97
CA ALA A 371 6.87 -5.71 -12.79
C ALA A 371 6.90 -5.11 -11.39
N ASP A 372 5.77 -4.54 -10.96
CA ASP A 372 5.61 -3.92 -9.65
C ASP A 372 5.80 -4.97 -8.53
N SER A 373 5.19 -6.16 -8.65
CA SER A 373 5.35 -7.23 -7.65
C SER A 373 6.79 -7.72 -7.53
N ALA A 374 7.49 -7.91 -8.66
CA ALA A 374 8.89 -8.32 -8.67
C ALA A 374 9.78 -7.23 -8.04
N PHE A 375 9.50 -5.96 -8.33
CA PHE A 375 10.22 -4.83 -7.74
C PHE A 375 10.07 -4.76 -6.22
N LEU A 376 8.85 -4.93 -5.70
CA LEU A 376 8.57 -4.95 -4.26
C LEU A 376 9.29 -6.10 -3.55
N MET A 377 9.43 -7.25 -4.21
CA MET A 377 10.14 -8.43 -3.68
C MET A 377 11.64 -8.43 -3.97
N ARG A 378 12.21 -7.35 -4.53
CA ARG A 378 13.64 -7.20 -4.86
C ARG A 378 14.17 -8.13 -5.96
N ASP A 379 13.29 -8.72 -6.78
CA ASP A 379 13.68 -9.31 -8.06
C ASP A 379 13.75 -8.22 -9.14
N LEU A 380 14.84 -7.45 -9.10
CA LEU A 380 15.05 -6.30 -9.96
C LEU A 380 15.25 -6.69 -11.43
N ASP A 381 15.81 -7.87 -11.69
CA ASP A 381 16.03 -8.34 -13.06
C ASP A 381 14.70 -8.62 -13.76
N THR A 382 13.79 -9.34 -13.08
CA THR A 382 12.43 -9.56 -13.60
C THR A 382 11.68 -8.24 -13.72
N ALA A 383 11.76 -7.37 -12.71
CA ALA A 383 11.09 -6.07 -12.73
C ALA A 383 11.52 -5.21 -13.93
N VAL A 384 12.82 -5.03 -14.16
CA VAL A 384 13.36 -4.24 -15.27
C VAL A 384 12.93 -4.83 -16.62
N ALA A 385 12.98 -6.17 -16.77
CA ALA A 385 12.54 -6.82 -17.99
C ALA A 385 11.05 -6.57 -18.29
N MET A 386 10.19 -6.63 -17.28
CA MET A 386 8.75 -6.38 -17.45
C MET A 386 8.42 -4.89 -17.65
N TYR A 387 9.10 -3.97 -16.96
CA TYR A 387 8.92 -2.53 -17.19
C TYR A 387 9.32 -2.12 -18.60
N ARG A 388 10.40 -2.68 -19.15
CA ARG A 388 10.80 -2.42 -20.55
C ARG A 388 9.72 -2.89 -21.52
N MET A 389 9.11 -4.05 -21.26
CA MET A 389 8.00 -4.54 -22.07
C MET A 389 6.79 -3.61 -21.98
N ALA A 390 6.31 -3.29 -20.77
CA ALA A 390 5.16 -2.41 -20.60
C ALA A 390 5.38 -1.07 -21.31
N ARG A 391 6.58 -0.48 -21.20
CA ARG A 391 6.94 0.76 -21.89
C ARG A 391 6.81 0.65 -23.41
N ASP A 392 7.26 -0.46 -23.99
CA ASP A 392 7.25 -0.64 -25.44
C ASP A 392 5.80 -0.85 -25.94
N ASP A 393 4.97 -1.56 -25.17
CA ASP A 393 3.52 -1.73 -25.43
C ASP A 393 2.77 -0.38 -25.39
N PHE A 394 3.03 0.45 -24.37
CA PHE A 394 2.46 1.80 -24.29
C PHE A 394 2.89 2.70 -25.45
N LYS A 395 4.14 2.55 -25.94
CA LYS A 395 4.63 3.30 -27.10
C LYS A 395 3.95 2.84 -28.40
N SER A 396 3.68 1.55 -28.57
CA SER A 396 2.91 1.07 -29.73
C SER A 396 1.47 1.56 -29.71
N ASP A 397 0.79 1.48 -28.57
CA ASP A 397 -0.61 1.92 -28.43
C ASP A 397 -0.76 3.43 -28.70
N ARG A 398 0.19 4.25 -28.24
CA ARG A 398 0.21 5.69 -28.57
C ARG A 398 0.36 5.94 -30.07
N ARG A 399 1.18 5.16 -30.77
CA ARG A 399 1.39 5.29 -32.24
C ARG A 399 0.16 4.82 -33.01
N GLU A 400 -0.49 3.75 -32.57
CA GLU A 400 -1.73 3.24 -33.17
C GLU A 400 -2.88 4.23 -33.00
N ASN A 401 -3.08 4.76 -31.79
CA ASN A 401 -4.05 5.84 -31.54
C ASN A 401 -3.76 7.10 -32.37
N GLN A 402 -2.49 7.49 -32.54
CA GLN A 402 -2.13 8.59 -33.43
C GLN A 402 -2.45 8.26 -34.89
N ARG A 403 -2.14 7.05 -35.37
CA ARG A 403 -2.46 6.62 -36.74
C ARG A 403 -3.97 6.60 -37.01
N HIS A 404 -4.79 6.13 -36.07
CA HIS A 404 -6.24 6.19 -36.19
C HIS A 404 -6.76 7.63 -36.24
N ARG A 405 -6.18 8.54 -35.46
CA ARG A 405 -6.52 9.97 -35.51
C ARG A 405 -6.13 10.61 -36.85
N PHE A 406 -4.96 10.27 -37.40
CA PHE A 406 -4.55 10.76 -38.72
C PHE A 406 -5.36 10.13 -39.85
N ALA A 407 -5.70 8.84 -39.78
CA ALA A 407 -6.56 8.17 -40.76
C ALA A 407 -8.00 8.74 -40.74
N ALA A 408 -8.55 9.04 -39.56
CA ALA A 408 -9.84 9.70 -39.41
C ALA A 408 -9.82 11.16 -39.89
N ALA A 409 -8.69 11.87 -39.75
CA ALA A 409 -8.51 13.23 -40.28
C ALA A 409 -8.23 13.26 -41.79
N SER A 410 -7.83 12.14 -42.40
CA SER A 410 -7.59 12.01 -43.85
C SER A 410 -8.83 11.58 -44.64
N ALA A 411 -9.94 11.33 -43.94
CA ALA A 411 -11.22 10.86 -44.48
C ALA A 411 -12.28 11.96 -44.59
N TRP A 412 -11.89 13.23 -44.43
CA TRP A 412 -12.73 14.43 -44.61
C TRP A 412 -12.17 15.33 -45.69
#